data_AF-A0A8X7ZM20-F1
#
_entry.id   AF-A0A8X7ZM20-F1
#
_cell.length_a   1.000
_cell.length_b   1.000
_cell.length_c   1.000
_cell.angle_alpha   90.00
_cell.angle_beta   90.00
_cell.angle_gamma   90.00
#
_symmetry.space_group_name_H-M   'P 1'
#
loop_
_entity.id
_entity.type
_entity.pdbx_description
1 polymer ?
#
loop_
_entity_poly.entity_id
_entity_poly.type
_entity_poly.pdbx_seq_one_letter_code
_entity_poly.pdbx_strand_id
1 'polypeptide(L)'
;MSTQACLYVSLQFFSIILLMWQDASLQGCPESPKSVVLITGTAEYNMVSLDSTLKACLWEMGSPFLPCKSRSGLLIAKAHSLRMWLKDSPFCLDLELKNAPSLPESNSMQLIEGCFIRSGLVPAFKEINEKVGFVRPKKFAKFALLSDDRREKAIQAFIEGGKEKKEKMKKRGELGKKRNIKVMLRKRKFTKQAMPSNRGRIA
;
A
#
# COMPACT_ATOMS: atom_id res chain seq x y z
N MET A 1 -15.32 -7.80 -28.64
CA MET A 1 -13.87 -7.57 -28.86
C MET A 1 -13.35 -6.19 -28.44
N SER A 2 -14.17 -5.19 -28.05
CA SER A 2 -13.65 -3.82 -27.84
C SER A 2 -13.03 -3.55 -26.44
N THR A 3 -13.47 -4.22 -25.38
CA THR A 3 -13.03 -3.90 -23.99
C THR A 3 -11.62 -4.37 -23.69
N GLN A 4 -11.26 -5.57 -24.15
CA GLN A 4 -9.93 -6.13 -23.92
C GLN A 4 -8.86 -5.34 -24.69
N ALA A 5 -9.17 -4.89 -25.90
CA ALA A 5 -8.30 -3.99 -26.67
C ALA A 5 -8.13 -2.63 -25.97
N CYS A 6 -9.21 -2.02 -25.48
CA CYS A 6 -9.18 -0.75 -24.77
C CYS A 6 -8.33 -0.81 -23.48
N LEU A 7 -8.43 -1.91 -22.73
CA LEU A 7 -7.62 -2.14 -21.53
C LEU A 7 -6.17 -2.43 -21.85
N TYR A 8 -5.91 -3.18 -22.92
CA TYR A 8 -4.54 -3.45 -23.36
C TYR A 8 -3.83 -2.16 -23.78
N VAL A 9 -4.51 -1.32 -24.56
CA VAL A 9 -4.02 0.01 -24.93
C VAL A 9 -3.77 0.85 -23.68
N SER A 10 -4.69 0.84 -22.70
CA SER A 10 -4.53 1.57 -21.43
C SER A 10 -3.33 1.10 -20.61
N LEU A 11 -3.09 -0.21 -20.55
CA LEU A 11 -1.93 -0.80 -19.87
C LEU A 11 -0.61 -0.54 -20.62
N GLN A 12 -0.64 -0.52 -21.95
CA GLN A 12 0.51 -0.13 -22.77
C GLN A 12 0.86 1.35 -22.55
N PHE A 13 -0.12 2.25 -22.59
CA PHE A 13 0.09 3.67 -22.26
C PHE A 13 0.66 3.84 -20.86
N PHE A 14 0.13 3.11 -19.89
CA PHE A 14 0.65 3.12 -18.53
C PHE A 14 2.12 2.66 -18.46
N SER A 15 2.49 1.60 -19.18
CA SER A 15 3.86 1.10 -19.24
C SER A 15 4.83 2.11 -19.87
N ILE A 16 4.41 2.79 -20.95
CA ILE A 16 5.17 3.86 -21.59
C ILE A 16 5.38 5.04 -20.63
N ILE A 17 4.34 5.43 -19.90
CA ILE A 17 4.44 6.51 -18.90
C ILE A 17 5.42 6.13 -17.79
N LEU A 18 5.41 4.88 -17.32
CA LEU A 18 6.38 4.40 -16.32
C LEU A 18 7.82 4.50 -16.83
N LEU A 19 8.07 4.11 -18.07
CA LEU A 19 9.37 4.24 -18.72
C LEU A 19 9.83 5.70 -18.77
N MET A 20 8.96 6.61 -19.19
CA MET A 20 9.28 8.04 -19.22
C MET A 20 9.60 8.60 -17.82
N TRP A 21 8.84 8.19 -16.80
CA TRP A 21 9.10 8.62 -15.43
C TRP A 21 10.38 8.02 -14.86
N GLN A 22 10.74 6.81 -15.26
CA GLN A 22 12.00 6.18 -14.87
C GLN A 22 13.19 6.94 -15.46
N ASP A 23 13.15 7.27 -16.75
CA ASP A 23 14.18 8.07 -17.40
C ASP A 23 14.32 9.45 -16.73
N ALA A 24 13.20 10.15 -16.51
CA ALA A 24 13.19 11.42 -15.76
C ALA A 24 13.73 11.28 -14.32
N SER A 25 13.45 10.17 -13.65
CA SER A 25 13.94 9.88 -12.29
C SER A 25 15.47 9.70 -12.26
N LEU A 26 16.03 9.04 -13.28
CA LEU A 26 17.45 8.81 -13.48
C LEU A 26 18.18 10.11 -13.81
N GLN A 27 17.67 10.86 -14.78
CA GLN A 27 18.21 12.17 -15.19
C GLN A 27 18.06 13.23 -14.09
N GLY A 28 17.08 13.05 -13.18
CA GLY A 28 16.79 14.00 -12.11
C GLY A 28 16.08 15.28 -12.59
N CYS A 29 15.55 15.27 -13.81
CA CYS A 29 14.82 16.36 -14.44
C CYS A 29 13.53 15.80 -15.07
N PRO A 30 12.35 16.41 -14.84
CA PRO A 30 12.09 17.62 -14.05
C PRO A 30 12.18 17.41 -12.53
N GLU A 31 12.22 18.50 -11.77
CA GLU A 31 12.18 18.46 -10.31
C GLU A 31 10.93 17.72 -9.83
N SER A 32 11.12 16.80 -8.88
CA SER A 32 10.04 15.89 -8.49
C SER A 32 8.89 16.68 -7.85
N PRO A 33 7.65 16.55 -8.33
CA PRO A 33 6.49 17.22 -7.72
C PRO A 33 6.28 16.73 -6.28
N LYS A 34 5.41 17.35 -5.50
CA LYS A 34 5.15 16.88 -4.12
C LYS A 34 4.52 15.48 -4.09
N SER A 35 3.65 15.17 -5.06
CA SER A 35 2.98 13.88 -5.23
C SER A 35 2.55 13.69 -6.68
N VAL A 36 2.52 12.44 -7.12
CA VAL A 36 1.99 12.05 -8.43
C VAL A 36 0.62 11.39 -8.21
N VAL A 37 -0.34 11.75 -9.05
CA VAL A 37 -1.72 11.26 -8.99
C VAL A 37 -2.04 10.58 -10.31
N LEU A 38 -2.48 9.33 -10.25
CA LEU A 38 -3.04 8.60 -11.38
C LEU A 38 -4.57 8.64 -11.25
N ILE A 39 -5.22 9.16 -12.29
CA ILE A 39 -6.66 9.26 -12.38
C ILE A 39 -7.13 8.11 -13.26
N THR A 40 -7.77 7.11 -12.65
CA THR A 40 -8.29 5.93 -13.34
C THR A 40 -9.79 6.04 -13.61
N GLY A 41 -10.47 6.97 -12.91
CA GLY A 41 -11.93 7.06 -12.93
C GLY A 41 -12.58 5.89 -12.19
N THR A 42 -13.91 5.91 -12.13
CA THR A 42 -14.75 4.87 -11.52
C THR A 42 -15.63 4.16 -12.53
N ALA A 43 -15.35 4.35 -13.82
CA ALA A 43 -16.16 3.76 -14.88
C ALA A 43 -15.90 2.26 -14.95
N GLU A 44 -16.99 1.50 -15.02
CA GLU A 44 -16.98 0.07 -15.24
C GLU A 44 -17.57 -0.18 -16.63
N TYR A 45 -16.80 -0.86 -17.49
CA TYR A 45 -17.24 -1.21 -18.83
C TYR A 45 -17.26 -2.72 -18.94
N ASN A 46 -18.39 -3.30 -19.32
CA ASN A 46 -18.59 -4.75 -19.46
C ASN A 46 -18.16 -5.55 -18.23
N MET A 47 -18.56 -5.09 -17.03
CA MET A 47 -18.19 -5.67 -15.74
C MET A 47 -16.67 -5.63 -15.45
N VAL A 48 -15.91 -4.78 -16.15
CA VAL A 48 -14.48 -4.59 -15.93
C VAL A 48 -14.20 -3.17 -15.46
N SER A 49 -13.49 -3.05 -14.33
CA SER A 49 -13.07 -1.78 -13.75
C SER A 49 -11.60 -1.51 -14.06
N LEU A 50 -11.33 -0.39 -14.74
CA LEU A 50 -9.96 0.07 -15.03
C LEU A 50 -9.18 0.36 -13.73
N ASP A 51 -9.86 0.93 -12.73
CA ASP A 51 -9.30 1.21 -11.40
C ASP A 51 -8.83 -0.08 -10.72
N SER A 52 -9.67 -1.13 -10.71
CA SER A 52 -9.31 -2.42 -10.11
C SER A 52 -8.15 -3.11 -10.85
N THR A 53 -8.14 -3.03 -12.18
CA THR A 53 -7.12 -3.64 -13.04
C THR A 53 -5.76 -2.96 -12.85
N LEU A 54 -5.72 -1.62 -12.88
CA LEU A 54 -4.50 -0.86 -12.65
C LEU A 54 -4.00 -1.03 -11.22
N LYS A 55 -4.90 -1.09 -10.23
CA LYS A 55 -4.57 -1.40 -8.85
C LYS A 55 -3.88 -2.75 -8.71
N ALA A 56 -4.44 -3.81 -9.30
CA ALA A 56 -3.85 -5.15 -9.26
C ALA A 56 -2.45 -5.16 -9.90
N CYS A 57 -2.30 -4.51 -11.06
CA CYS A 57 -1.01 -4.39 -11.74
C CYS A 57 0.03 -3.60 -10.92
N LEU A 58 -0.37 -2.46 -10.34
CA LEU A 58 0.48 -1.66 -9.45
C LEU A 58 0.91 -2.42 -8.19
N TRP A 59 0.00 -3.21 -7.62
CA TRP A 59 0.26 -4.04 -6.46
C TRP A 59 1.18 -5.20 -6.75
N GLU A 60 1.03 -5.84 -7.91
CA GLU A 60 1.93 -6.87 -8.40
C GLU A 60 3.37 -6.37 -8.47
N MET A 61 3.58 -5.17 -9.01
CA MET A 61 4.92 -4.56 -9.12
C MET A 61 5.44 -3.97 -7.80
N GLY A 62 4.64 -3.97 -6.72
CA GLY A 62 5.01 -3.42 -5.43
C GLY A 62 5.11 -1.89 -5.41
N SER A 63 4.37 -1.24 -6.30
CA SER A 63 4.42 0.19 -6.54
C SER A 63 3.98 1.05 -5.34
N PRO A 64 4.53 2.26 -5.12
CA PRO A 64 4.15 3.12 -4.00
C PRO A 64 2.79 3.82 -4.15
N PHE A 65 2.06 3.58 -5.24
CA PHE A 65 0.70 4.10 -5.41
C PHE A 65 -0.27 3.47 -4.41
N LEU A 66 -1.07 4.33 -3.77
CA LEU A 66 -2.10 3.94 -2.82
C LEU A 66 -3.43 4.57 -3.21
N PRO A 67 -4.57 3.87 -2.97
CA PRO A 67 -5.88 4.45 -3.19
C PRO A 67 -6.10 5.67 -2.29
N CYS A 68 -6.64 6.72 -2.86
CA CYS A 68 -7.05 7.90 -2.11
C CYS A 68 -8.24 7.55 -1.21
N LYS A 69 -8.20 7.97 0.06
CA LYS A 69 -9.31 7.72 1.01
C LYS A 69 -10.52 8.61 0.78
N SER A 70 -10.33 9.77 0.15
CA SER A 70 -11.37 10.80 0.00
C SER A 70 -12.09 10.74 -1.34
N ARG A 71 -11.48 10.17 -2.39
CA ARG A 71 -12.09 10.07 -3.73
C ARG A 71 -11.76 8.71 -4.35
N SER A 72 -12.78 8.06 -4.91
CA SER A 72 -12.64 6.84 -5.71
C SER A 72 -12.05 7.15 -7.09
N GLY A 73 -11.41 6.15 -7.71
CA GLY A 73 -10.76 6.31 -9.03
C GLY A 73 -9.48 7.15 -9.05
N LEU A 74 -8.86 7.35 -7.88
CA LEU A 74 -7.60 8.08 -7.72
C LEU A 74 -6.56 7.25 -6.97
N LEU A 75 -5.37 7.12 -7.55
CA LEU A 75 -4.20 6.52 -6.92
C LEU A 75 -3.12 7.58 -6.73
N ILE A 76 -2.56 7.68 -5.52
CA ILE A 76 -1.60 8.72 -5.16
C ILE A 76 -0.29 8.07 -4.72
N ALA A 77 0.83 8.56 -5.25
CA ALA A 77 2.18 8.23 -4.79
C ALA A 77 2.92 9.50 -4.37
N LYS A 78 3.70 9.42 -3.29
CA LYS A 78 4.66 10.48 -2.93
C LYS A 78 5.81 10.45 -3.93
N ALA A 79 6.21 11.60 -4.46
CA ALA A 79 7.17 11.61 -5.54
C ALA A 79 8.54 11.06 -5.14
N HIS A 80 9.03 11.35 -3.93
CA HIS A 80 10.28 10.75 -3.45
C HIS A 80 10.21 9.21 -3.41
N SER A 81 9.09 8.65 -2.92
CA SER A 81 8.89 7.20 -2.88
C SER A 81 8.76 6.59 -4.27
N LEU A 82 8.10 7.29 -5.19
CA LEU A 82 7.98 6.90 -6.59
C LEU A 82 9.34 6.91 -7.29
N ARG A 83 10.12 7.98 -7.10
CA ARG A 83 11.46 8.14 -7.64
C ARG A 83 12.37 6.98 -7.23
N MET A 84 12.43 6.68 -5.93
CA MET A 84 13.22 5.55 -5.40
C MET A 84 12.73 4.22 -5.97
N TRP A 85 11.41 4.00 -6.03
CA TRP A 85 10.87 2.77 -6.60
C TRP A 85 11.21 2.63 -8.09
N LEU A 86 11.11 3.69 -8.89
CA LEU A 86 11.47 3.66 -10.31
C LEU A 86 12.95 3.34 -10.54
N LYS A 87 13.85 3.72 -9.61
CA LYS A 87 15.28 3.42 -9.69
C LYS A 87 15.63 2.00 -9.26
N ASP A 88 15.01 1.54 -8.17
CA ASP A 88 15.42 0.30 -7.50
C ASP A 88 14.55 -0.91 -7.88
N SER A 89 13.43 -0.70 -8.56
CA SER A 89 12.48 -1.77 -8.87
C SER A 89 13.01 -2.66 -9.99
N PRO A 90 13.15 -3.98 -9.76
CA PRO A 90 13.55 -4.92 -10.81
C PRO A 90 12.55 -4.94 -11.96
N PHE A 91 11.26 -4.65 -11.68
CA PHE A 91 10.24 -4.55 -12.71
C PHE A 91 10.51 -3.38 -13.66
N CYS A 92 11.01 -2.26 -13.15
CA CYS A 92 11.33 -1.10 -13.99
C CYS A 92 12.65 -1.30 -14.75
N LEU A 93 13.58 -2.08 -14.22
CA LEU A 93 14.80 -2.45 -14.93
C LEU A 93 14.53 -3.46 -16.05
N ASP A 94 13.62 -4.41 -15.84
CA ASP A 94 13.16 -5.36 -16.88
C ASP A 94 12.23 -4.72 -17.94
N LEU A 95 11.86 -3.43 -17.81
CA LEU A 95 11.13 -2.68 -18.84
C LEU A 95 12.02 -2.29 -20.04
N GLU A 96 13.34 -2.54 -19.97
CA GLU A 96 14.17 -2.53 -21.17
C GLU A 96 13.48 -3.38 -22.23
N LEU A 97 13.15 -2.75 -23.36
CA LEU A 97 12.50 -3.37 -24.51
C LEU A 97 13.34 -4.58 -24.95
N LYS A 98 13.07 -5.74 -24.36
CA LYS A 98 13.49 -7.01 -24.91
C LYS A 98 12.80 -7.03 -26.27
N ASN A 99 13.60 -6.88 -27.33
CA ASN A 99 13.22 -7.18 -28.69
C ASN A 99 12.92 -8.68 -28.73
N ALA A 100 11.78 -9.08 -28.15
CA ALA A 100 11.29 -10.43 -28.23
C ALA A 100 10.76 -10.59 -29.65
N PRO A 101 11.43 -11.38 -30.52
CA PRO A 101 11.00 -11.57 -31.90
C PRO A 101 9.66 -12.31 -32.00
N SER A 102 9.20 -12.89 -30.89
CA SER A 102 7.90 -13.50 -30.73
C SER A 102 7.01 -12.66 -29.82
N LEU A 103 5.77 -12.42 -30.24
CA LEU A 103 4.70 -12.09 -29.30
C LEU A 103 4.74 -13.09 -28.14
N PRO A 104 4.55 -12.68 -26.87
CA PRO A 104 4.40 -13.65 -25.80
C PRO A 104 3.31 -14.64 -26.19
N GLU A 105 3.65 -15.93 -26.24
CA GLU A 105 2.82 -17.03 -26.79
C GLU A 105 1.39 -17.08 -26.21
N SER A 106 1.19 -16.44 -25.07
CA SER A 106 -0.13 -16.17 -24.54
C SER A 106 -0.16 -14.80 -23.88
N ASN A 107 -1.04 -13.94 -24.40
CA ASN A 107 -1.50 -12.72 -23.74
C ASN A 107 -2.37 -13.15 -22.54
N SER A 108 -1.72 -13.65 -21.50
CA SER A 108 -2.34 -14.48 -20.47
C SER A 108 -3.00 -13.64 -19.38
N MET A 109 -3.66 -12.53 -19.73
CA MET A 109 -4.50 -11.83 -18.77
C MET A 109 -5.82 -12.58 -18.60
N GLN A 110 -6.15 -12.95 -17.38
CA GLN A 110 -7.44 -13.55 -17.00
C GLN A 110 -8.31 -12.51 -16.31
N LEU A 111 -9.60 -12.52 -16.62
CA LEU A 111 -10.59 -11.68 -15.96
C LEU A 111 -11.08 -12.36 -14.68
N ILE A 112 -10.91 -11.69 -13.54
CA ILE A 112 -11.30 -12.20 -12.22
C ILE A 112 -11.95 -11.06 -11.45
N GLU A 113 -13.17 -11.25 -10.95
CA GLU A 113 -13.87 -10.24 -10.13
C GLU A 113 -13.92 -8.83 -10.78
N GLY A 114 -13.98 -8.77 -12.12
CA GLY A 114 -13.99 -7.51 -12.86
C GLY A 114 -12.63 -6.81 -13.00
N CYS A 115 -11.52 -7.49 -12.70
CA CYS A 115 -10.16 -7.01 -12.94
C CYS A 115 -9.37 -7.96 -13.83
N PHE A 116 -8.54 -7.42 -14.73
CA PHE A 116 -7.61 -8.24 -15.51
C PHE A 116 -6.30 -8.44 -14.76
N ILE A 117 -5.92 -9.70 -14.58
CA ILE A 117 -4.72 -10.10 -13.86
C ILE A 117 -3.89 -11.04 -14.74
N ARG A 118 -2.56 -10.98 -14.66
CA ARG A 118 -1.69 -11.97 -15.33
C ARG A 118 -1.97 -13.38 -14.80
N SER A 119 -2.10 -14.37 -15.68
CA SER A 119 -2.55 -15.74 -15.39
C SER A 119 -1.74 -16.41 -14.28
N GLY A 120 -0.42 -16.22 -14.26
CA GLY A 120 0.45 -16.75 -13.20
C GLY A 120 0.21 -16.11 -11.83
N LEU A 121 -0.37 -14.91 -11.77
CA LEU A 121 -0.66 -14.18 -10.54
C LEU A 121 -2.07 -14.46 -9.99
N VAL A 122 -2.97 -14.96 -10.83
CA VAL A 122 -4.35 -15.31 -10.47
C VAL A 122 -4.48 -16.10 -9.16
N PRO A 123 -3.78 -17.24 -8.97
CA PRO A 123 -3.91 -18.02 -7.74
C PRO A 123 -3.41 -17.23 -6.52
N ALA A 124 -2.30 -16.50 -6.67
CA ALA A 124 -1.74 -15.66 -5.62
C ALA A 124 -2.68 -14.54 -5.20
N PHE A 125 -3.30 -13.88 -6.18
CA PHE A 125 -4.23 -12.78 -5.93
C PHE A 125 -5.45 -13.24 -5.16
N LYS A 126 -6.09 -14.35 -5.58
CA LYS A 126 -7.25 -14.92 -4.87
C LYS A 126 -6.91 -15.28 -3.44
N GLU A 127 -5.81 -16.01 -3.23
CA GLU A 127 -5.40 -16.46 -1.90
C GLU A 127 -5.11 -15.30 -0.95
N ILE A 128 -4.41 -14.27 -1.43
CA ILE A 128 -4.09 -13.08 -0.61
C ILE A 128 -5.36 -12.28 -0.30
N ASN A 129 -6.25 -12.10 -1.29
CA ASN A 129 -7.46 -11.32 -1.11
C ASN A 129 -8.43 -12.01 -0.13
N GLU A 130 -8.59 -13.33 -0.22
CA GLU A 130 -9.42 -14.13 0.69
C GLU A 130 -8.87 -14.18 2.12
N LYS A 131 -7.56 -14.45 2.29
CA LYS A 131 -6.97 -14.66 3.62
C LYS A 131 -6.62 -13.36 4.35
N VAL A 132 -6.28 -12.29 3.62
CA VAL A 132 -5.72 -11.05 4.21
C VAL A 132 -6.53 -9.80 3.87
N GLY A 133 -7.20 -9.77 2.71
CA GLY A 133 -7.88 -8.58 2.21
C GLY A 133 -6.90 -7.48 1.81
N PHE A 134 -7.07 -6.26 2.34
CA PHE A 134 -6.26 -5.10 1.95
C PHE A 134 -4.82 -5.15 2.50
N VAL A 135 -3.85 -5.40 1.62
CA VAL A 135 -2.41 -5.34 1.91
C VAL A 135 -1.73 -4.17 1.21
N ARG A 136 -0.62 -3.71 1.80
CA ARG A 136 0.22 -2.70 1.14
C ARG A 136 0.84 -3.29 -0.14
N PRO A 137 1.00 -2.48 -1.20
CA PRO A 137 1.64 -2.90 -2.45
C PRO A 137 2.92 -3.72 -2.28
N LYS A 138 3.87 -3.17 -1.53
CA LYS A 138 5.17 -3.81 -1.30
C LYS A 138 5.09 -5.17 -0.61
N LYS A 139 4.03 -5.41 0.17
CA LYS A 139 3.80 -6.71 0.81
C LYS A 139 3.05 -7.66 -0.10
N PHE A 140 2.08 -7.15 -0.87
CA PHE A 140 1.40 -7.92 -1.90
C PHE A 140 2.40 -8.48 -2.92
N ALA A 141 3.25 -7.63 -3.51
CA ALA A 141 4.30 -8.06 -4.44
C ALA A 141 5.22 -9.13 -3.85
N LYS A 142 5.58 -9.00 -2.56
CA LYS A 142 6.40 -10.01 -1.89
C LYS A 142 5.70 -11.36 -1.74
N PHE A 143 4.40 -11.38 -1.50
CA PHE A 143 3.64 -12.64 -1.44
C PHE A 143 3.40 -13.23 -2.84
N ALA A 144 3.15 -12.37 -3.83
CA ALA A 144 3.00 -12.74 -5.23
C ALA A 144 4.24 -13.45 -5.79
N LEU A 145 5.43 -13.01 -5.41
CA LEU A 145 6.70 -13.60 -5.87
C LEU A 145 7.08 -14.92 -5.19
N LEU A 146 6.33 -15.37 -4.18
CA LEU A 146 6.60 -16.64 -3.49
C LEU A 146 5.87 -17.80 -4.16
N SER A 147 6.47 -19.00 -4.10
CA SER A 147 5.80 -20.25 -4.45
C SER A 147 4.62 -20.52 -3.51
N ASP A 148 3.62 -21.26 -3.97
CA ASP A 148 2.36 -21.44 -3.25
C ASP A 148 2.55 -21.95 -1.81
N ASP A 149 3.40 -22.97 -1.60
CA ASP A 149 3.74 -23.51 -0.26
C ASP A 149 4.39 -22.47 0.68
N ARG A 150 5.17 -21.54 0.13
CA ARG A 150 5.84 -20.49 0.90
C ARG A 150 4.93 -19.30 1.13
N ARG A 151 3.96 -19.07 0.23
CA ARG A 151 2.99 -17.97 0.32
C ARG A 151 2.06 -18.18 1.51
N GLU A 152 1.50 -19.37 1.68
CA GLU A 152 0.61 -19.67 2.81
C GLU A 152 1.29 -19.45 4.15
N LYS A 153 2.53 -19.96 4.31
CA LYS A 153 3.33 -19.76 5.53
C LYS A 153 3.63 -18.29 5.79
N ALA A 154 3.95 -17.52 4.74
CA ALA A 154 4.24 -16.10 4.86
C ALA A 154 2.99 -15.27 5.19
N ILE A 155 1.82 -15.64 4.66
CA ILE A 155 0.51 -15.06 5.01
C ILE A 155 0.19 -15.33 6.48
N GLN A 156 0.33 -16.58 6.93
CA GLN A 156 0.03 -16.97 8.31
C GLN A 156 0.93 -16.23 9.31
N ALA A 157 2.24 -16.18 9.04
CA ALA A 157 3.19 -15.43 9.85
C ALA A 157 2.89 -13.93 9.87
N PHE A 158 2.36 -13.37 8.78
CA PHE A 158 1.94 -11.97 8.74
C PHE A 158 0.71 -11.69 9.61
N ILE A 159 -0.29 -12.57 9.56
CA ILE A 159 -1.50 -12.48 10.40
C ILE A 159 -1.11 -12.61 11.88
N GLU A 160 -0.27 -13.59 12.20
CA GLU A 160 0.19 -13.86 13.57
C GLU A 160 1.07 -12.73 14.13
N GLY A 161 2.07 -12.29 13.36
CA GLY A 161 2.90 -11.14 13.75
C GLY A 161 2.10 -9.84 13.88
N GLY A 162 1.03 -9.68 13.11
CA GLY A 162 0.07 -8.59 13.26
C GLY A 162 -0.71 -8.65 14.58
N LYS A 163 -1.18 -9.83 14.98
CA LYS A 163 -1.84 -10.08 16.28
C LYS A 163 -0.88 -9.83 17.44
N GLU A 164 0.34 -10.35 17.36
CA GLU A 164 1.37 -10.19 18.39
C GLU A 164 1.77 -8.71 18.57
N LYS A 165 1.93 -7.96 17.47
CA LYS A 165 2.24 -6.53 17.51
C LYS A 165 1.10 -5.71 18.14
N LYS A 166 -0.15 -6.04 17.81
CA LYS A 166 -1.33 -5.41 18.45
C LYS A 166 -1.39 -5.71 19.94
N GLU A 167 -1.06 -6.93 20.36
CA GLU A 167 -1.01 -7.31 21.77
C GLU A 167 0.11 -6.60 22.53
N LYS A 168 1.32 -6.51 21.96
CA LYS A 168 2.44 -5.73 22.52
C LYS A 168 2.08 -4.24 22.66
N MET A 169 1.35 -3.67 21.70
CA MET A 169 0.87 -2.29 21.77
C MET A 169 -0.21 -2.10 22.85
N LYS A 170 -1.15 -3.04 23.01
CA LYS A 170 -2.14 -3.02 24.11
C LYS A 170 -1.45 -3.04 25.47
N LYS A 171 -0.50 -3.96 25.69
CA LYS A 171 0.28 -4.05 26.93
C LYS A 171 1.06 -2.75 27.22
N ARG A 172 1.66 -2.12 26.20
CA ARG A 172 2.33 -0.80 26.34
C ARG A 172 1.34 0.34 26.67
N GLY A 173 0.17 0.36 26.03
CA GLY A 173 -0.87 1.34 26.31
C GLY A 173 -1.46 1.23 27.72
N GLU A 174 -1.64 0.01 28.22
CA GLU A 174 -2.10 -0.26 29.58
C GLU A 174 -1.08 0.15 30.64
N LEU A 175 0.22 -0.08 30.39
CA LEU A 175 1.31 0.41 31.25
C LEU A 175 1.35 1.94 31.31
N GLY A 176 1.09 2.62 30.19
CA GLY A 176 0.96 4.08 30.13
C GLY A 176 -0.22 4.61 30.96
N LYS A 177 -1.39 3.97 30.87
CA LYS A 177 -2.58 4.32 31.66
C LYS A 177 -2.34 4.12 33.17
N LYS A 178 -1.73 3.00 33.57
CA LYS A 178 -1.39 2.73 34.99
C LYS A 178 -0.38 3.75 35.55
N ARG A 179 0.60 4.19 34.76
CA ARG A 179 1.54 5.26 35.15
C ARG A 179 0.82 6.60 35.36
N ASN A 180 -0.07 6.99 34.46
CA ASN A 180 -0.83 8.24 34.58
C ASN A 180 -1.78 8.25 35.79
N ILE A 181 -2.45 7.13 36.07
CA ILE A 181 -3.31 6.99 37.26
C ILE A 181 -2.48 7.07 38.55
N LYS A 182 -1.31 6.43 38.60
CA LYS A 182 -0.41 6.48 39.76
C LYS A 182 0.16 7.89 39.99
N VAL A 183 0.45 8.63 38.93
CA VAL A 183 0.89 10.04 38.99
C VAL A 183 -0.24 10.96 39.47
N MET A 184 -1.47 10.80 38.97
CA MET A 184 -2.63 11.56 39.45
C MET A 184 -2.94 11.27 40.93
N LEU A 185 -2.89 10.01 41.36
CA LEU A 185 -3.10 9.61 42.76
C LEU A 185 -2.00 10.17 43.69
N ARG A 186 -0.75 10.24 43.22
CA ARG A 186 0.34 10.89 43.98
C ARG A 186 0.12 12.41 44.09
N LYS A 187 -0.27 13.10 43.02
CA LYS A 187 -0.56 14.54 43.07
C LYS A 187 -1.73 14.89 44.01
N ARG A 188 -2.77 14.06 44.09
CA ARG A 188 -3.90 14.25 45.01
C ARG A 188 -3.55 14.02 46.49
N LYS A 189 -2.48 13.28 46.80
CA LYS A 189 -2.03 13.10 48.19
C LYS A 189 -1.26 14.32 48.73
N PHE A 190 -0.66 15.13 47.85
CA PHE A 190 0.09 16.33 48.26
C PHE A 190 -0.79 17.57 48.50
N THR A 191 -2.05 17.58 48.05
CA THR A 191 -2.97 18.73 48.22
C THR A 191 -3.89 18.65 49.44
N LYS A 192 -3.67 17.71 50.37
CA LYS A 192 -4.53 17.53 51.57
C LYS A 192 -3.94 17.99 52.91
N GLN A 193 -2.90 18.83 52.91
CA GLN A 193 -2.44 19.49 54.14
C GLN A 193 -2.16 20.98 53.89
N ALA A 194 -3.20 21.79 53.97
CA ALA A 194 -3.10 23.20 54.32
C ALA A 194 -4.38 23.55 55.09
N MET A 195 -4.35 23.36 56.41
CA MET A 195 -5.35 23.91 57.33
C MET A 195 -5.04 25.40 57.48
N PRO A 196 -5.98 26.34 57.28
CA PRO A 196 -5.74 27.73 57.64
C PRO A 196 -5.85 27.87 59.16
N SER A 197 -4.71 28.04 59.84
CA SER A 197 -4.69 28.39 61.26
C SER A 197 -5.01 29.88 61.40
N ASN A 198 -6.14 30.15 62.05
CA ASN A 198 -6.56 31.46 62.52
C ASN A 198 -5.63 31.97 63.65
N ARG A 199 -5.16 33.22 63.58
CA ARG A 199 -4.49 34.11 64.58
C ARG A 199 -3.82 35.25 63.76
N GLY A 200 -3.92 36.56 63.96
CA GLY A 200 -4.49 37.42 65.00
C GLY A 200 -3.62 38.69 65.08
N ARG A 201 -4.19 39.85 64.72
CA ARG A 201 -3.95 41.25 65.19
C ARG A 201 -2.55 41.95 65.14
N ILE A 202 -2.65 43.29 65.09
CA ILE A 202 -1.66 44.39 65.32
C ILE A 202 -1.04 44.93 64.00
N ALA A 203 -1.07 46.22 63.64
CA ALA A 203 -1.40 47.48 64.33
C ALA A 203 -2.30 48.37 63.46
#